data_AF-A0A816CSM1-F1
#
_entry.id   AF-A0A816CSM1-F1
#
_cell.length_a   1.000
_cell.length_b   1.000
_cell.length_c   1.000
_cell.angle_alpha   90.00
_cell.angle_beta   90.00
_cell.angle_gamma   90.00
#
_symmetry.space_group_name_H-M   'P 1'
#
loop_
_entity.id
_entity.type
_entity.pdbx_description
1 polymer ?
#
loop_
_entity_poly.entity_id
_entity_poly.type
_entity_poly.pdbx_seq_one_letter_code
_entity_poly.pdbx_strand_id
1 'polypeptide(L)'
;MAAFLRSNQVEIERTGVNANVPYNDVARLMYYLHCACTSIDCNDDAAIQRFTNYQNWSYLSLDEKKALVVLCYSFSPDVLDNKVFFQSDELCGNTTNQFYKISQLKHEILASESIVIAGRTRQVNKIMTYTMQWMTTYYIEPMRRLLAQFESQSRAPAITYTPTYSAPSYRPPIIRQPIKKNSKYSCKCVSGFICCIISIIIIISVIVAATKK
;
A
#
# COMPACT_ATOMS: atom_id res chain seq x y z
N MET A 1 -8.91 1.00 26.15
CA MET A 1 -10.00 0.10 26.55
C MET A 1 -9.82 -1.18 25.77
N ALA A 2 -9.53 -2.30 26.43
CA ALA A 2 -9.30 -3.59 25.78
C ALA A 2 -10.64 -4.32 25.63
N ALA A 3 -10.98 -4.75 24.42
CA ALA A 3 -12.15 -5.60 24.18
C ALA A 3 -11.84 -7.01 24.73
N PHE A 4 -12.56 -7.41 25.78
CA PHE A 4 -12.43 -8.72 26.41
C PHE A 4 -13.40 -9.68 25.71
N LEU A 5 -12.87 -10.54 24.84
CA LEU A 5 -13.64 -11.56 24.14
C LEU A 5 -13.74 -12.80 25.04
N ARG A 6 -14.92 -13.03 25.62
CA ARG A 6 -15.17 -14.17 26.49
C ARG A 6 -15.51 -15.36 25.61
N SER A 7 -14.72 -16.44 25.68
CA SER A 7 -14.99 -17.67 24.95
C SER A 7 -16.21 -18.39 25.53
N ASN A 8 -17.41 -18.04 25.08
CA ASN A 8 -18.59 -18.91 25.18
C ASN A 8 -18.88 -19.53 23.81
N GLN A 9 -19.44 -20.73 23.84
CA GLN A 9 -19.63 -21.65 22.71
C GLN A 9 -20.65 -21.11 21.66
N VAL A 10 -20.33 -20.01 21.00
CA VAL A 10 -20.92 -19.69 19.71
C VAL A 10 -20.19 -20.54 18.67
N GLU A 11 -20.95 -21.19 17.78
CA GLU A 11 -20.40 -21.87 16.61
C GLU A 11 -19.80 -20.83 15.66
N ILE A 12 -18.58 -20.39 15.99
CA ILE A 12 -17.84 -19.39 15.26
C ILE A 12 -17.29 -20.07 13.99
N GLU A 13 -17.89 -19.74 12.85
CA GLU A 13 -17.49 -20.29 11.55
C GLU A 13 -16.19 -19.62 11.10
N ARG A 14 -15.11 -20.41 11.14
CA ARG A 14 -13.80 -20.03 10.60
C ARG A 14 -13.89 -20.05 9.08
N THR A 15 -13.64 -18.91 8.45
CA THR A 15 -13.67 -18.79 6.98
C THR A 15 -12.28 -18.56 6.36
N GLY A 16 -11.22 -18.67 7.17
CA GLY A 16 -9.86 -18.45 6.74
C GLY A 16 -9.35 -19.55 5.79
N VAL A 17 -8.50 -19.17 4.84
CA VAL A 17 -7.77 -20.08 3.95
C VAL A 17 -6.27 -19.91 4.17
N ASN A 18 -5.51 -20.98 4.00
CA ASN A 18 -4.04 -20.90 4.05
C ASN A 18 -3.53 -20.16 2.80
N ALA A 19 -2.70 -19.14 3.00
CA ALA A 19 -2.17 -18.32 1.93
C ALA A 19 -0.64 -18.48 1.86
N ASN A 20 -0.13 -18.81 0.67
CA ASN A 20 1.29 -18.82 0.41
C ASN A 20 1.73 -17.45 -0.14
N VAL A 21 2.31 -16.62 0.74
CA VAL A 21 2.72 -15.25 0.39
C VAL A 21 4.21 -15.24 0.04
N PRO A 22 4.59 -14.69 -1.13
CA PRO A 22 6.00 -14.57 -1.52
C PRO A 22 6.84 -13.80 -0.49
N TYR A 23 8.12 -14.17 -0.36
CA TYR A 23 9.09 -13.46 0.49
C TYR A 23 9.54 -12.13 -0.16
N ASN A 24 8.61 -11.18 -0.24
CA ASN A 24 8.83 -9.85 -0.80
C ASN A 24 7.98 -8.81 -0.05
N ASP A 25 8.54 -7.63 0.21
CA ASP A 25 7.85 -6.60 0.99
C ASP A 25 6.59 -6.06 0.29
N VAL A 26 6.62 -5.91 -1.04
CA VAL A 26 5.45 -5.49 -1.82
C VAL A 26 4.37 -6.57 -1.74
N ALA A 27 4.73 -7.84 -1.97
CA ALA A 27 3.79 -8.94 -1.89
C ALA A 27 3.12 -9.06 -0.51
N ARG A 28 3.90 -8.85 0.56
CA ARG A 28 3.40 -8.87 1.94
C ARG A 28 2.40 -7.74 2.21
N LEU A 29 2.67 -6.53 1.75
CA LEU A 29 1.71 -5.41 1.86
C LEU A 29 0.45 -5.64 1.03
N MET A 30 0.58 -6.18 -0.18
CA MET A 30 -0.58 -6.54 -1.01
C MET A 30 -1.44 -7.60 -0.32
N TYR A 31 -0.81 -8.58 0.34
CA TYR A 31 -1.51 -9.60 1.12
C TYR A 31 -2.23 -8.98 2.33
N TYR A 32 -1.57 -8.09 3.07
CA TYR A 32 -2.22 -7.33 4.15
C TYR A 32 -3.48 -6.60 3.64
N LEU A 33 -3.36 -5.91 2.50
CA LEU A 33 -4.48 -5.17 1.91
C LEU A 33 -5.60 -6.12 1.46
N HIS A 34 -5.27 -7.29 0.91
CA HIS A 34 -6.23 -8.33 0.58
C HIS A 34 -7.01 -8.80 1.81
N CYS A 35 -6.34 -8.99 2.94
CA CYS A 35 -7.00 -9.32 4.21
C CYS A 35 -7.94 -8.19 4.67
N ALA A 36 -7.50 -6.94 4.62
CA ALA A 36 -8.35 -5.79 4.95
C ALA A 36 -9.59 -5.72 4.05
N CYS A 37 -9.43 -5.93 2.74
CA CYS A 37 -10.52 -5.95 1.75
C CYS A 37 -11.44 -7.18 1.86
N THR A 38 -10.97 -8.25 2.50
CA THR A 38 -11.82 -9.41 2.81
C THR A 38 -12.69 -9.12 4.03
N SER A 39 -12.17 -8.35 4.98
CA SER A 39 -12.92 -7.93 6.16
C SER A 39 -13.89 -6.80 5.88
N ILE A 40 -13.53 -5.88 4.99
CA ILE A 40 -14.29 -4.67 4.64
C ILE A 40 -14.64 -4.74 3.17
N ASP A 41 -15.89 -4.51 2.80
CA ASP A 41 -16.31 -4.55 1.40
C ASP A 41 -15.55 -3.51 0.57
N CYS A 42 -14.59 -4.00 -0.22
CA CYS A 42 -13.76 -3.23 -1.14
C CYS A 42 -13.88 -3.73 -2.58
N ASN A 43 -14.86 -4.60 -2.84
CA ASN A 43 -15.07 -5.19 -4.17
C ASN A 43 -15.56 -4.16 -5.20
N ASP A 44 -16.05 -3.01 -4.73
CA ASP A 44 -16.53 -1.90 -5.53
C ASP A 44 -15.41 -1.07 -6.19
N ASP A 45 -14.17 -1.21 -5.73
CA ASP A 45 -13.05 -0.37 -6.16
C ASP A 45 -12.01 -1.14 -6.98
N ALA A 46 -12.14 -1.09 -8.30
CA ALA A 46 -11.21 -1.72 -9.24
C ALA A 46 -9.75 -1.25 -9.07
N ALA A 47 -9.54 -0.03 -8.57
CA ALA A 47 -8.19 0.48 -8.31
C ALA A 47 -7.55 -0.25 -7.12
N ILE A 48 -8.34 -0.56 -6.08
CA ILE A 48 -7.86 -1.32 -4.90
C ILE A 48 -7.62 -2.79 -5.26
N GLN A 49 -8.50 -3.40 -6.07
CA GLN A 49 -8.36 -4.81 -6.46
C GLN A 49 -7.00 -5.11 -7.09
N ARG A 50 -6.45 -4.20 -7.91
CA ARG A 50 -5.10 -4.34 -8.50
C ARG A 50 -4.01 -4.54 -7.44
N PHE A 51 -4.17 -3.91 -6.28
CA PHE A 51 -3.22 -3.97 -5.17
C PHE A 51 -3.45 -5.14 -4.20
N THR A 52 -4.53 -5.90 -4.36
CA THR A 52 -4.82 -7.08 -3.51
C THR A 52 -4.27 -8.39 -4.07
N ASN A 53 -3.91 -8.44 -5.36
CA ASN A 53 -3.38 -9.65 -5.97
C ASN A 53 -1.88 -9.80 -5.70
N TYR A 54 -1.54 -10.29 -4.51
CA TYR A 54 -0.16 -10.43 -4.05
C TYR A 54 0.70 -11.41 -4.85
N GLN A 55 0.13 -12.29 -5.69
CA GLN A 55 0.92 -13.15 -6.57
C GLN A 55 1.55 -12.37 -7.73
N ASN A 56 0.93 -11.27 -8.12
CA ASN A 56 1.32 -10.43 -9.25
C ASN A 56 2.17 -9.20 -8.84
N TRP A 57 2.79 -9.25 -7.66
CA TRP A 57 3.57 -8.14 -7.09
C TRP A 57 4.71 -7.65 -8.01
N SER A 58 5.27 -8.54 -8.83
CA SER A 58 6.39 -8.25 -9.73
C SER A 58 5.98 -7.34 -10.90
N TYR A 59 4.70 -7.31 -11.27
CA TYR A 59 4.18 -6.49 -12.36
C TYR A 59 3.95 -5.02 -11.97
N LEU A 60 4.07 -4.67 -10.68
CA LEU A 60 3.91 -3.29 -10.23
C LEU A 60 5.15 -2.45 -10.58
N SER A 61 4.91 -1.33 -11.26
CA SER A 61 5.89 -0.26 -11.46
C SER A 61 6.28 0.40 -10.14
N LEU A 62 7.35 1.21 -10.15
CA LEU A 62 7.81 1.92 -8.96
C LEU A 62 6.74 2.88 -8.41
N ASP A 63 6.03 3.59 -9.29
CA ASP A 63 4.99 4.52 -8.89
C ASP A 63 3.77 3.80 -8.31
N GLU A 64 3.42 2.63 -8.84
CA GLU A 64 2.38 1.77 -8.26
C GLU A 64 2.78 1.21 -6.89
N LYS A 65 4.05 0.88 -6.68
CA LYS A 65 4.54 0.45 -5.36
C LYS A 65 4.46 1.58 -4.34
N LYS A 66 4.73 2.83 -4.74
CA LYS A 66 4.52 4.00 -3.89
C LYS A 66 3.03 4.22 -3.58
N ALA A 67 2.16 4.08 -4.60
CA ALA A 67 0.72 4.16 -4.42
C ALA A 67 0.19 3.07 -3.46
N LEU A 68 0.72 1.85 -3.55
CA LEU A 68 0.41 0.77 -2.60
C LEU A 68 0.75 1.18 -1.16
N VAL A 69 1.92 1.77 -0.91
CA VAL A 69 2.31 2.21 0.45
C VAL A 69 1.35 3.28 0.98
N VAL A 70 0.97 4.26 0.15
CA VAL A 70 -0.02 5.29 0.53
C VAL A 70 -1.38 4.66 0.83
N LEU A 71 -1.79 3.66 0.04
CA LEU A 71 -3.02 2.93 0.26
C LEU A 71 -2.96 2.13 1.57
N CYS A 72 -1.87 1.40 1.85
CA CYS A 72 -1.65 0.69 3.10
C CYS A 72 -1.60 1.63 4.32
N TYR A 73 -1.20 2.89 4.16
CA TYR A 73 -1.28 3.90 5.21
C TYR A 73 -2.73 4.30 5.52
N SER A 74 -3.56 4.39 4.47
CA SER A 74 -5.01 4.68 4.60
C SER A 74 -5.76 3.54 5.28
N PHE A 75 -5.30 2.30 5.09
CA PHE A 75 -5.78 1.08 5.74
C PHE A 75 -4.87 0.68 6.91
N SER A 76 -4.30 1.65 7.65
CA SER A 76 -3.40 1.35 8.76
C SER A 76 -4.08 0.57 9.89
N PRO A 77 -3.33 -0.26 10.63
CA PRO A 77 -3.85 -1.00 11.79
C PRO A 77 -4.57 -0.08 12.77
N ASP A 78 -4.07 1.13 13.02
CA ASP A 78 -4.73 2.11 13.90
C ASP A 78 -6.18 2.46 13.50
N VAL A 79 -6.48 2.39 12.20
CA VAL A 79 -7.83 2.65 11.67
C VAL A 79 -8.73 1.43 11.83
N LEU A 80 -8.16 0.23 11.70
CA LEU A 80 -8.86 -1.06 11.64
C LEU A 80 -8.98 -1.76 13.00
N ASP A 81 -8.03 -1.53 13.89
CA ASP A 81 -7.90 -2.19 15.17
C ASP A 81 -9.08 -1.86 16.08
N ASN A 82 -9.52 -2.88 16.82
CA ASN A 82 -10.69 -2.85 17.70
C ASN A 82 -12.02 -2.54 17.01
N LYS A 83 -12.05 -2.49 15.67
CA LYS A 83 -13.27 -2.32 14.88
C LYS A 83 -13.51 -3.53 13.98
N VAL A 84 -12.45 -3.92 13.27
CA VAL A 84 -12.45 -4.99 12.27
C VAL A 84 -11.33 -5.97 12.53
N PHE A 85 -10.16 -5.47 12.92
CA PHE A 85 -9.00 -6.26 13.28
C PHE A 85 -8.90 -6.35 14.81
N PHE A 86 -8.68 -7.55 15.33
CA PHE A 86 -8.58 -7.80 16.77
C PHE A 86 -7.34 -8.64 17.07
N GLN A 87 -6.42 -8.10 17.86
CA GLN A 87 -5.28 -8.86 18.32
C GLN A 87 -5.74 -9.93 19.32
N SER A 88 -5.53 -11.21 19.01
CA SER A 88 -5.85 -12.33 19.91
C SER A 88 -5.17 -13.61 19.47
N ASP A 89 -4.21 -14.08 20.25
CA ASP A 89 -3.51 -15.34 19.98
C ASP A 89 -4.44 -16.55 20.24
N GLU A 90 -5.33 -16.45 21.23
CA GLU A 90 -6.29 -17.49 21.59
C GLU A 90 -7.26 -17.81 20.45
N LEU A 91 -7.81 -16.77 19.80
CA LEU A 91 -8.72 -16.93 18.68
C LEU A 91 -7.99 -17.42 17.42
N CYS A 92 -6.76 -16.97 17.20
CA CYS A 92 -5.95 -17.44 16.07
C CYS A 92 -5.55 -18.92 16.18
N GLY A 93 -5.45 -19.47 17.39
CA GLY A 93 -5.11 -20.87 17.65
C GLY A 93 -3.75 -21.25 17.05
N ASN A 94 -3.74 -22.20 16.11
CA ASN A 94 -2.51 -22.67 15.45
C ASN A 94 -2.13 -21.86 14.19
N THR A 95 -2.88 -20.81 13.87
CA THR A 95 -2.63 -19.93 12.73
C THR A 95 -2.19 -18.55 13.19
N THR A 96 -1.61 -17.75 12.30
CA THR A 96 -1.17 -16.38 12.64
C THR A 96 -2.28 -15.35 12.43
N ASN A 97 -3.33 -15.69 11.69
CA ASN A 97 -4.56 -14.93 11.57
C ASN A 97 -5.78 -15.82 11.30
N GLN A 98 -6.98 -15.34 11.65
CA GLN A 98 -8.27 -15.98 11.34
C GLN A 98 -9.35 -14.99 10.97
N PHE A 99 -10.35 -15.47 10.22
CA PHE A 99 -11.52 -14.68 9.81
C PHE A 99 -12.82 -15.28 10.33
N TYR A 100 -13.70 -14.41 10.82
CA TYR A 100 -14.99 -14.77 11.39
C TYR A 100 -16.13 -13.92 10.83
N LYS A 101 -17.31 -14.52 10.66
CA LYS A 101 -18.53 -13.82 10.20
C LYS A 101 -19.12 -12.96 11.33
N ILE A 102 -19.55 -11.73 10.99
CA ILE A 102 -20.13 -10.78 11.96
C ILE A 102 -21.46 -11.26 12.53
N SER A 103 -22.27 -11.97 11.74
CA SER A 103 -23.59 -12.47 12.13
C SER A 103 -23.57 -13.34 13.39
N GLN A 104 -22.42 -13.93 13.72
CA GLN A 104 -22.24 -14.81 14.88
C GLN A 104 -21.73 -14.08 16.13
N LEU A 105 -21.26 -12.83 16.02
CA LEU A 105 -20.55 -12.14 17.11
C LEU A 105 -21.35 -11.00 17.74
N LYS A 106 -22.64 -10.87 17.39
CA LYS A 106 -23.55 -9.80 17.83
C LYS A 106 -23.72 -9.66 19.36
N HIS A 107 -23.28 -10.65 20.15
CA HIS A 107 -23.38 -10.61 21.61
C HIS A 107 -22.05 -10.44 22.35
N GLU A 108 -20.89 -10.54 21.69
CA GLU A 108 -19.58 -10.61 22.37
C GLU A 108 -18.53 -9.63 21.85
N ILE A 109 -18.71 -9.08 20.65
CA ILE A 109 -17.74 -8.16 20.03
C ILE A 109 -18.45 -6.88 19.60
N LEU A 110 -17.96 -5.73 20.06
CA LEU A 110 -18.31 -4.41 19.51
C LEU A 110 -17.64 -4.23 18.13
N ALA A 111 -17.89 -5.15 17.21
CA ALA A 111 -17.45 -5.00 15.83
C ALA A 111 -18.31 -3.91 15.17
N SER A 112 -17.66 -2.97 14.48
CA SER A 112 -18.40 -1.93 13.77
C SER A 112 -19.12 -2.54 12.56
N GLU A 113 -20.40 -2.19 12.33
CA GLU A 113 -21.12 -2.61 11.12
C GLU A 113 -20.54 -1.94 9.87
N SER A 114 -20.04 -0.71 10.02
CA SER A 114 -19.34 0.03 8.97
C SER A 114 -18.21 0.88 9.54
N ILE A 115 -17.22 1.19 8.70
CA ILE A 115 -16.10 2.08 9.05
C ILE A 115 -15.79 3.05 7.92
N VAL A 116 -15.24 4.21 8.27
CA VAL A 116 -14.80 5.22 7.28
C VAL A 116 -13.31 5.04 7.00
N ILE A 117 -12.97 4.72 5.75
CA ILE A 117 -11.59 4.62 5.27
C ILE A 117 -11.43 5.47 4.01
N ALA A 118 -10.39 6.29 3.97
CA ALA A 118 -10.10 7.18 2.85
C ALA A 118 -11.32 8.03 2.44
N GLY A 119 -12.10 8.49 3.42
CA GLY A 119 -13.30 9.33 3.21
C GLY A 119 -14.54 8.58 2.69
N ARG A 120 -14.51 7.24 2.61
CA ARG A 120 -15.65 6.41 2.20
C ARG A 120 -16.11 5.52 3.34
N THR A 121 -17.42 5.45 3.56
CA THR A 121 -18.03 4.48 4.46
C THR A 121 -18.04 3.11 3.77
N ARG A 122 -17.49 2.10 4.43
CA ARG A 122 -17.43 0.73 3.94
C ARG A 122 -18.07 -0.21 4.94
N GLN A 123 -18.84 -1.17 4.45
CA GLN A 123 -19.48 -2.20 5.27
C GLN A 123 -18.44 -3.22 5.71
N VAL A 124 -18.54 -3.67 6.96
CA VAL A 124 -17.71 -4.76 7.45
C VAL A 124 -18.45 -6.06 7.14
N ASN A 125 -17.76 -7.01 6.50
CA ASN A 125 -18.29 -8.32 6.14
C ASN A 125 -17.82 -9.41 7.11
N LYS A 126 -16.57 -9.29 7.55
CA LYS A 126 -15.90 -10.24 8.44
C LYS A 126 -15.00 -9.49 9.42
N ILE A 127 -14.85 -10.04 10.61
CA ILE A 127 -13.75 -9.61 11.48
C ILE A 127 -12.53 -10.49 11.24
N MET A 128 -11.36 -9.95 11.51
CA MET A 128 -10.11 -10.68 11.45
C MET A 128 -9.45 -10.64 12.82
N THR A 129 -9.01 -11.79 13.32
CA THR A 129 -8.08 -11.86 14.44
C THR A 129 -6.66 -12.10 13.94
N TYR A 130 -5.69 -11.56 14.66
CA TYR A 130 -4.28 -11.71 14.30
C TYR A 130 -3.38 -11.87 15.53
N THR A 131 -2.23 -12.51 15.32
CA THR A 131 -1.11 -12.49 16.26
C THR A 131 -0.15 -11.36 15.90
N MET A 132 0.59 -10.82 16.87
CA MET A 132 1.57 -9.75 16.58
C MET A 132 2.64 -10.15 15.57
N GLN A 133 2.94 -11.44 15.48
CA GLN A 133 3.82 -11.98 14.44
C GLN A 133 3.26 -11.74 13.04
N TRP A 134 1.96 -11.93 12.84
CA TRP A 134 1.30 -11.66 11.56
C TRP A 134 1.42 -10.18 11.21
N MET A 135 1.07 -9.29 12.14
CA MET A 135 1.10 -7.84 11.94
C MET A 135 2.51 -7.35 11.61
N THR A 136 3.51 -7.86 12.33
CA THR A 136 4.92 -7.53 12.10
C THR A 136 5.37 -7.99 10.71
N THR A 137 5.02 -9.22 10.33
CA THR A 137 5.48 -9.85 9.09
C THR A 137 4.86 -9.21 7.85
N TYR A 138 3.56 -8.89 7.90
CA TYR A 138 2.80 -8.49 6.72
C TYR A 138 2.56 -6.99 6.60
N TYR A 139 2.69 -6.23 7.69
CA TYR A 139 2.49 -4.77 7.67
C TYR A 139 3.71 -4.00 8.14
N ILE A 140 4.11 -4.14 9.41
CA ILE A 140 5.06 -3.22 10.06
C ILE A 140 6.43 -3.27 9.38
N GLU A 141 7.03 -4.45 9.26
CA GLU A 141 8.37 -4.60 8.70
C GLU A 141 8.43 -4.28 7.19
N PRO A 142 7.48 -4.76 6.35
CA PRO A 142 7.41 -4.36 4.95
C PRO A 142 7.22 -2.85 4.74
N MET A 143 6.32 -2.21 5.49
CA MET A 143 6.13 -0.76 5.43
C MET A 143 7.44 -0.03 5.73
N ARG A 144 8.10 -0.39 6.83
CA ARG A 144 9.37 0.22 7.27
C ARG A 144 10.46 0.11 6.19
N ARG A 145 10.65 -1.08 5.60
CA ARG A 145 11.67 -1.31 4.57
C ARG A 145 11.36 -0.56 3.27
N LEU A 146 10.11 -0.57 2.82
CA LEU A 146 9.72 0.12 1.58
C LEU A 146 9.82 1.64 1.71
N LEU A 147 9.42 2.21 2.86
CA LEU A 147 9.59 3.64 3.12
C LEU A 147 11.07 4.04 3.10
N ALA A 148 11.93 3.29 3.81
CA ALA A 148 13.37 3.53 3.80
C ALA A 148 13.95 3.43 2.38
N GLN A 149 13.48 2.46 1.59
CA GLN A 149 13.90 2.31 0.19
C GLN A 149 13.51 3.55 -0.64
N PHE A 150 12.27 4.03 -0.53
CA PHE A 150 11.80 5.18 -1.31
C PHE A 150 12.47 6.49 -0.88
N GLU A 151 12.78 6.65 0.41
CA GLU A 151 13.58 7.77 0.90
C GLU A 151 15.02 7.74 0.37
N SER A 152 15.64 6.56 0.31
CA SER A 152 17.00 6.46 -0.24
C SER A 152 17.03 6.80 -1.74
N GLN A 153 15.97 6.48 -2.48
CA GLN A 153 15.83 6.80 -3.90
C GLN A 153 15.56 8.28 -4.13
N SER A 154 14.80 8.95 -3.25
CA SER A 154 14.57 10.40 -3.37
C SER A 154 15.79 11.23 -2.99
N ARG A 155 16.68 10.68 -2.16
CA ARG A 155 17.96 11.30 -1.76
C ARG A 155 19.15 10.91 -2.63
N ALA A 156 18.99 9.99 -3.58
CA ALA A 156 20.06 9.66 -4.50
C ALA A 156 20.49 10.95 -5.23
N PRO A 157 21.75 11.40 -5.10
CA PRO A 157 22.20 12.56 -5.84
C PRO A 157 21.98 12.27 -7.32
N ALA A 158 21.41 13.25 -8.04
CA ALA A 158 21.41 13.20 -9.50
C ALA A 158 22.83 12.84 -9.91
N ILE A 159 23.02 11.67 -10.50
CA ILE A 159 24.30 11.27 -11.04
C ILE A 159 24.60 12.35 -12.08
N THR A 160 25.47 13.30 -11.70
CA THR A 160 26.20 14.05 -12.69
C THR A 160 27.04 12.98 -13.35
N TYR A 161 26.55 12.48 -14.48
CA TYR A 161 27.41 11.81 -15.43
C TYR A 161 28.44 12.86 -15.82
N THR A 162 29.51 13.02 -15.05
CA THR A 162 30.77 13.47 -15.62
C THR A 162 31.25 12.26 -16.40
N PRO A 163 31.18 12.27 -17.74
CA PRO A 163 31.79 11.21 -18.49
C PRO A 163 33.30 11.34 -18.22
N THR A 164 33.85 10.48 -17.36
CA THR A 164 35.29 10.24 -17.36
C THR A 164 35.64 9.50 -18.64
N TYR A 165 35.69 10.25 -19.74
CA TYR A 165 36.49 9.86 -20.89
C TYR A 165 37.95 9.93 -20.45
N SER A 166 38.50 8.81 -19.99
CA SER A 166 39.94 8.59 -20.09
C SER A 166 40.24 8.49 -21.59
N ALA A 167 40.61 9.62 -22.20
CA ALA A 167 40.99 9.67 -23.59
C ALA A 167 42.23 8.79 -23.82
N PRO A 168 42.18 7.74 -24.66
CA PRO A 168 43.41 7.16 -25.17
C PRO A 168 44.15 8.22 -25.98
N SER A 169 45.45 8.38 -25.72
CA SER A 169 46.33 9.31 -26.43
C SER A 169 46.40 8.93 -27.92
N TYR A 170 45.54 9.53 -28.73
CA TYR A 170 45.57 9.42 -30.18
C TYR A 170 46.30 10.63 -30.78
N ARG A 171 47.36 10.37 -31.54
CA ARG A 171 48.04 11.37 -32.39
C ARG A 171 47.23 11.53 -33.69
N PRO A 172 46.68 12.71 -34.01
CA PRO A 172 45.89 12.86 -35.22
C PRO A 172 46.80 13.08 -36.45
N PRO A 173 46.53 12.42 -37.60
CA PRO A 173 46.93 12.94 -38.89
C PRO A 173 46.01 14.10 -39.30
N ILE A 174 46.62 15.15 -39.84
CA ILE A 174 45.94 16.37 -40.29
C ILE A 174 45.12 16.07 -41.53
N ILE A 175 43.79 16.12 -41.43
CA ILE A 175 42.88 16.09 -42.58
C ILE A 175 41.98 17.33 -42.50
N ARG A 176 42.10 18.19 -43.51
CA ARG A 176 41.24 19.36 -43.71
C ARG A 176 39.89 18.91 -44.27
N GLN A 177 38.79 19.25 -43.61
CA GLN A 177 37.45 19.20 -44.21
C GLN A 177 36.58 20.40 -43.79
N PRO A 178 35.63 20.81 -44.66
CA PRO A 178 34.92 22.08 -44.55
C PRO A 178 33.73 22.04 -43.59
N ILE A 179 33.44 23.21 -43.04
CA ILE A 179 32.35 23.54 -42.11
C ILE A 179 30.97 23.32 -42.76
N LYS A 180 30.07 22.59 -42.10
CA LYS A 180 28.62 22.67 -42.32
C LYS A 180 27.85 22.74 -40.99
N LYS A 181 26.83 23.61 -40.99
CA LYS A 181 26.05 24.13 -39.85
C LYS A 181 24.88 23.24 -39.43
N ASN A 182 24.55 23.35 -38.14
CA ASN A 182 23.23 23.29 -37.47
C ASN A 182 22.28 22.09 -37.69
N SER A 183 21.89 21.45 -36.58
CA SER A 183 20.46 21.28 -36.26
C SER A 183 20.22 21.31 -34.74
N LYS A 184 19.15 22.00 -34.35
CA LYS A 184 18.64 22.17 -32.99
C LYS A 184 17.70 21.00 -32.67
N TYR A 185 17.89 20.32 -31.54
CA TYR A 185 16.82 19.54 -30.93
C TYR A 185 16.41 20.18 -29.62
N SER A 186 15.20 20.73 -29.66
CA SER A 186 14.47 21.37 -28.58
C SER A 186 13.83 20.30 -27.71
N CYS A 187 14.14 20.32 -26.41
CA CYS A 187 13.55 19.47 -25.38
C CYS A 187 12.21 20.08 -24.95
N LYS A 188 11.09 19.36 -25.14
CA LYS A 188 9.77 19.79 -24.69
C LYS A 188 9.30 19.00 -23.47
N CYS A 189 9.16 19.74 -22.38
CA CYS A 189 8.02 19.79 -21.46
C CYS A 189 7.77 18.61 -20.50
N VAL A 190 8.43 18.70 -19.34
CA VAL A 190 7.92 18.20 -18.04
C VAL A 190 6.94 19.25 -17.49
N SER A 191 5.64 19.12 -17.79
CA SER A 191 4.60 20.01 -17.22
C SER A 191 3.21 19.36 -17.27
N GLY A 192 3.11 18.11 -16.80
CA GLY A 192 1.83 17.39 -16.74
C GLY A 192 1.37 17.00 -15.34
N PHE A 193 2.30 16.78 -14.39
CA PHE A 193 1.96 16.09 -13.14
C PHE A 193 1.69 17.01 -11.94
N ILE A 194 2.17 18.25 -11.95
CA ILE A 194 1.95 19.18 -10.82
C ILE A 194 0.51 19.71 -10.81
N CYS A 195 -0.18 19.72 -11.96
CA CYS A 195 -1.55 20.22 -12.05
C CYS A 195 -2.61 19.25 -11.47
N CYS A 196 -2.38 17.93 -11.56
CA CYS A 196 -3.34 16.94 -11.04
C CYS A 196 -3.34 16.84 -9.51
N ILE A 197 -2.21 17.10 -8.84
CA ILE A 197 -2.11 16.98 -7.38
C ILE A 197 -2.81 18.18 -6.70
N ILE A 198 -2.70 19.38 -7.27
CA ILE A 198 -3.36 20.59 -6.75
C ILE A 198 -4.89 20.45 -6.87
N SER A 199 -5.39 19.88 -7.96
CA SER A 199 -6.83 19.64 -8.16
C SER A 199 -7.44 18.69 -7.12
N ILE A 200 -6.70 17.65 -6.70
CA ILE A 200 -7.18 16.69 -5.69
C ILE A 200 -7.23 17.34 -4.30
N ILE A 201 -6.25 18.18 -3.94
CA ILE A 201 -6.19 18.87 -2.64
C ILE A 201 -7.33 19.89 -2.48
N ILE A 202 -7.69 20.60 -3.56
CA ILE A 202 -8.81 21.56 -3.55
C ILE A 202 -10.14 20.83 -3.36
N ILE A 203 -10.36 19.69 -4.02
CA ILE A 203 -11.60 18.91 -3.88
C ILE A 203 -11.78 18.41 -2.44
N ILE A 204 -10.71 17.91 -1.80
CA ILE A 204 -10.77 17.46 -0.40
C ILE A 204 -11.12 18.62 0.54
N SER A 205 -10.56 19.81 0.30
CA SER A 205 -10.80 21.00 1.14
C SER A 205 -12.25 21.48 1.06
N VAL A 206 -12.87 21.43 -0.12
CA VAL A 206 -14.28 21.84 -0.32
C VAL A 206 -15.24 20.84 0.33
N ILE A 207 -14.96 19.54 0.26
CA ILE A 207 -15.81 18.50 0.89
C ILE A 207 -15.76 18.60 2.42
N VAL A 208 -14.58 18.86 3.00
CA VAL A 208 -14.43 19.03 4.46
C VAL A 208 -15.09 20.31 4.98
N ALA A 209 -15.20 21.36 4.14
CA ALA A 209 -15.92 22.58 4.51
C ALA A 209 -17.45 22.42 4.45
N ALA A 210 -17.96 21.53 3.58
CA ALA A 210 -19.40 21.29 3.41
C ALA A 210 -20.03 20.42 4.50
N THR A 211 -19.23 19.64 5.24
CA THR A 211 -19.72 18.74 6.31
C THR A 211 -19.70 19.36 7.70
N LYS A 212 -19.33 20.65 7.83
CA LYS A 212 -19.34 21.42 9.09
C LYS A 212 -20.50 22.42 9.22
N LYS A 213 -21.60 22.21 8.49
CA LYS A 213 -22.84 23.00 8.65
C LYS A 213 -23.96 22.13 9.20
#